data_AF-A0A815T6D2-F1
#
_entry.id   AF-A0A815T6D2-F1
#
_cell.length_a   1.000
_cell.length_b   1.000
_cell.length_c   1.000
_cell.angle_alpha   90.00
_cell.angle_beta   90.00
_cell.angle_gamma   90.00
#
_symmetry.space_group_name_H-M   'P 1'
#
loop_
_entity.id
_entity.type
_entity.pdbx_description
1 polymer ?
#
loop_
_entity_poly.entity_id
_entity_poly.type
_entity_poly.pdbx_seq_one_letter_code
_entity_poly.pdbx_strand_id
1 'polypeptide(L)'
;MEVFVKEPSEHSHVPDPNRLHIVRLKNKLKERSASSDEGGTTILFDVLRKVPLSVSANLPTNEALLQTIRRERPAIQLDHNGRLPLILRQTDVEKISFSMKMSQYITRSSLACQPQ
;
A
#
# COMPACT_ATOMS: atom_id res chain seq x y z
N MET A 1 -44.28 -3.38 -14.73
CA MET A 1 -42.83 -3.51 -14.41
C MET A 1 -42.74 -4.53 -13.29
N GLU A 2 -42.32 -5.75 -13.59
CA GLU A 2 -42.19 -6.81 -12.58
C GLU A 2 -40.89 -6.61 -11.80
N VAL A 3 -41.02 -6.41 -10.48
CA VAL A 3 -39.90 -6.26 -9.56
C VAL A 3 -39.46 -7.68 -9.17
N PHE A 4 -38.35 -8.15 -9.73
CA PHE A 4 -37.73 -9.40 -9.30
C PHE A 4 -37.15 -9.23 -7.88
N VAL A 5 -37.95 -9.52 -6.86
CA VAL A 5 -37.48 -9.61 -5.48
C VAL A 5 -36.75 -10.94 -5.35
N LYS A 6 -35.43 -10.87 -5.30
CA LYS A 6 -34.57 -12.04 -5.09
C LYS A 6 -34.81 -12.57 -3.66
N GLU A 7 -35.32 -13.79 -3.54
CA GLU A 7 -35.48 -14.43 -2.23
C GLU A 7 -34.12 -14.52 -1.50
N PRO A 8 -34.08 -14.20 -0.20
CA PRO A 8 -32.88 -14.35 0.58
C PRO A 8 -32.50 -15.83 0.70
N SER A 9 -31.27 -16.16 0.32
CA SER A 9 -30.72 -17.51 0.46
C SER A 9 -30.53 -17.86 1.94
N GLU A 10 -31.02 -19.03 2.37
CA GLU A 10 -30.89 -19.56 3.74
C GLU A 10 -29.45 -19.95 4.14
N HIS A 11 -28.48 -19.82 3.24
CA HIS A 11 -27.10 -20.23 3.49
C HIS A 11 -26.31 -19.18 4.29
N SER A 12 -26.57 -19.11 5.60
CA SER A 12 -25.77 -18.34 6.56
C SER A 12 -24.66 -19.22 7.15
N HIS A 13 -23.40 -18.97 6.78
CA HIS A 13 -22.23 -19.61 7.38
C HIS A 13 -21.55 -18.69 8.40
N VAL A 14 -20.99 -19.28 9.46
CA VAL A 14 -20.14 -18.55 10.39
C VAL A 14 -18.94 -17.97 9.62
N PRO A 15 -18.61 -16.67 9.78
CA PRO A 15 -17.46 -16.07 9.13
C PRO A 15 -16.17 -16.79 9.50
N ASP A 16 -15.34 -17.11 8.51
CA ASP A 16 -14.00 -17.66 8.75
C ASP A 16 -13.18 -16.67 9.60
N PRO A 17 -12.68 -17.09 10.78
CA PRO A 17 -11.91 -16.22 11.67
C PRO A 17 -10.66 -15.65 11.02
N ASN A 18 -9.99 -16.41 10.14
CA ASN A 18 -8.79 -15.93 9.45
C ASN A 18 -9.13 -14.77 8.51
N ARG A 19 -10.22 -14.91 7.77
CA ARG A 19 -10.76 -13.87 6.88
C ARG A 19 -11.12 -12.60 7.66
N LEU A 20 -11.69 -12.77 8.84
CA LEU A 20 -12.06 -11.66 9.72
C LEU A 20 -10.82 -10.90 10.24
N HIS A 21 -9.74 -11.61 10.55
CA HIS A 21 -8.46 -10.98 10.89
C HIS A 21 -7.88 -10.17 9.74
N ILE A 22 -7.93 -10.68 8.51
CA ILE A 22 -7.44 -9.98 7.31
C ILE A 22 -8.25 -8.70 7.06
N VAL A 23 -9.58 -8.76 7.20
CA VAL A 23 -10.45 -7.59 7.06
C VAL A 23 -10.10 -6.53 8.10
N ARG A 24 -9.95 -6.93 9.37
CA ARG A 24 -9.53 -6.02 10.46
C ARG A 24 -8.17 -5.39 10.19
N LEU A 25 -7.20 -6.17 9.69
CA LEU A 25 -5.88 -5.68 9.32
C LEU A 25 -5.95 -4.63 8.21
N LYS A 26 -6.69 -4.91 7.13
CA LYS A 26 -6.87 -3.95 6.04
C LYS A 26 -7.49 -2.66 6.54
N ASN A 27 -8.53 -2.73 7.37
CA ASN A 27 -9.17 -1.55 7.93
C ASN A 27 -8.20 -0.70 8.76
N LYS A 28 -7.35 -1.34 9.58
CA LYS A 28 -6.30 -0.63 10.34
C LYS A 28 -5.27 0.04 9.44
N LEU A 29 -4.86 -0.62 8.35
CA LEU A 29 -3.95 -0.03 7.37
C LEU A 29 -4.58 1.21 6.73
N LYS A 30 -5.84 1.11 6.30
CA LYS A 30 -6.60 2.22 5.71
C LYS A 30 -6.71 3.40 6.67
N GLU A 31 -7.14 3.14 7.89
CA GLU A 31 -7.32 4.15 8.94
C GLU A 31 -6.01 4.89 9.22
N ARG A 32 -4.91 4.18 9.53
CA ARG A 32 -3.60 4.82 9.75
C ARG A 32 -3.12 5.55 8.50
N SER A 33 -3.32 5.00 7.31
CA SER A 33 -2.85 5.65 6.09
C SER A 33 -3.61 6.93 5.74
N ALA A 34 -4.86 7.05 6.18
CA ALA A 34 -5.67 8.25 5.97
C ALA A 34 -5.33 9.35 6.98
N SER A 35 -4.89 8.98 8.19
CA SER A 35 -4.69 9.92 9.30
C SER A 35 -3.23 10.24 9.63
N SER A 36 -2.26 9.55 9.03
CA SER A 36 -0.84 9.61 9.42
C SER A 36 0.09 9.93 8.24
N ASP A 37 1.07 10.78 8.50
CA ASP A 37 2.17 11.11 7.57
C ASP A 37 3.34 10.11 7.64
N GLU A 38 3.25 9.09 8.49
CA GLU A 38 4.30 8.06 8.65
C GLU A 38 4.65 7.37 7.32
N GLY A 39 5.84 6.78 7.21
CA GLY A 39 6.22 5.99 6.03
C GLY A 39 5.33 4.76 5.84
N GLY A 40 4.95 4.45 4.59
CA GLY A 40 4.05 3.32 4.31
C GLY A 40 4.62 1.96 4.75
N THR A 41 5.94 1.78 4.67
CA THR A 41 6.63 0.60 5.19
C THR A 41 6.56 0.54 6.71
N THR A 42 6.73 1.66 7.42
CA THR A 42 6.61 1.74 8.87
C THR A 42 5.21 1.33 9.33
N ILE A 43 4.17 1.91 8.71
CA ILE A 43 2.77 1.55 9.00
C ILE A 43 2.54 0.05 8.78
N LEU A 44 3.05 -0.50 7.67
CA LEU A 44 2.89 -1.91 7.36
C LEU A 44 3.54 -2.82 8.41
N PHE A 45 4.81 -2.57 8.76
CA PHE A 45 5.54 -3.42 9.71
C PHE A 45 4.92 -3.39 11.10
N ASP A 46 4.51 -2.21 11.58
CA ASP A 46 3.83 -2.07 12.87
C ASP A 46 2.52 -2.86 12.94
N VAL A 47 1.76 -2.86 11.84
CA VAL A 47 0.48 -3.56 11.76
C VAL A 47 0.70 -5.06 11.63
N LEU A 48 1.64 -5.50 10.80
CA LEU A 48 1.97 -6.92 10.60
C LEU A 48 2.53 -7.57 11.87
N ARG A 49 3.30 -6.82 12.69
CA ARG A 49 3.85 -7.33 13.96
C ARG A 49 2.76 -7.80 14.94
N LYS A 50 1.54 -7.30 14.81
CA LYS A 50 0.39 -7.63 15.68
C LYS A 50 -0.46 -8.78 15.12
N VAL A 51 -0.07 -9.38 13.99
CA VAL A 51 -0.83 -10.44 13.34
C VAL A 51 -0.40 -11.80 13.89
N PRO A 52 -1.35 -12.67 14.30
CA PRO A 52 -1.01 -14.02 14.72
C PRO A 52 -0.46 -14.86 13.56
N LEU A 53 0.51 -15.73 13.85
CA LEU A 53 1.12 -16.60 12.84
C LEU A 53 0.10 -17.50 12.11
N SER A 54 -1.00 -17.87 12.76
CA SER A 54 -2.06 -18.69 12.16
C SER A 54 -2.72 -18.04 10.94
N VAL A 55 -2.68 -16.71 10.84
CA VAL A 55 -3.30 -15.94 9.75
C VAL A 55 -2.29 -15.54 8.68
N SER A 56 -0.99 -15.63 8.96
CA SER A 56 0.07 -15.11 8.08
C SER A 56 0.05 -15.74 6.68
N ALA A 57 -0.28 -17.03 6.59
CA ALA A 57 -0.39 -17.76 5.33
C ALA A 57 -1.51 -17.25 4.41
N ASN A 58 -2.53 -16.61 4.99
CA ASN A 58 -3.69 -16.09 4.24
C ASN A 58 -3.59 -14.58 3.97
N LEU A 59 -2.48 -13.94 4.35
CA LEU A 59 -2.29 -12.51 4.13
C LEU A 59 -2.08 -12.20 2.63
N PRO A 60 -2.58 -11.05 2.15
CA PRO A 60 -2.15 -10.49 0.89
C PRO A 60 -0.65 -10.22 0.91
N THR A 61 -0.02 -10.20 -0.27
CA THR A 61 1.40 -9.86 -0.40
C THR A 61 1.70 -8.47 0.18
N ASN A 62 2.92 -8.27 0.67
CA ASN A 62 3.35 -6.98 1.21
C ASN A 62 3.15 -5.84 0.20
N GLU A 63 3.38 -6.09 -1.08
CA GLU A 63 3.16 -5.13 -2.17
C GLU A 63 1.69 -4.72 -2.28
N ALA A 64 0.75 -5.67 -2.20
CA ALA A 64 -0.68 -5.39 -2.23
C ALA A 64 -1.12 -4.56 -1.01
N LEU A 65 -0.53 -4.83 0.16
CA LEU A 65 -0.78 -4.06 1.39
C LEU A 65 -0.20 -2.64 1.29
N LEU A 66 1.02 -2.48 0.75
CA LEU A 66 1.61 -1.16 0.48
C LEU A 66 0.79 -0.37 -0.54
N GLN A 67 0.27 -1.02 -1.58
CA GLN A 67 -0.60 -0.38 -2.56
C GLN A 67 -1.90 0.10 -1.91
N THR A 68 -2.45 -0.66 -0.96
CA THR A 68 -3.61 -0.24 -0.16
C THR A 68 -3.28 1.04 0.60
N ILE A 69 -2.15 1.09 1.33
CA ILE A 69 -1.70 2.28 2.05
C ILE A 69 -1.55 3.50 1.11
N ARG A 70 -1.01 3.30 -0.09
CA ARG A 70 -0.82 4.39 -1.06
C ARG A 70 -2.14 4.97 -1.57
N ARG A 71 -3.14 4.12 -1.81
CA ARG A 71 -4.46 4.53 -2.34
C ARG A 71 -5.29 5.32 -1.34
N GLU A 72 -5.10 5.06 -0.06
CA GLU A 72 -5.89 5.64 1.02
C GLU A 72 -5.29 6.95 1.54
N ARG A 73 -4.04 7.24 1.17
CA ARG A 73 -3.45 8.55 1.45
C ARG A 73 -4.16 9.63 0.63
N PRO A 74 -4.42 10.80 1.23
CA PRO A 74 -4.95 11.92 0.49
C PRO A 74 -3.99 12.26 -0.65
N ALA A 75 -4.54 12.34 -1.87
CA ALA A 75 -3.78 12.83 -3.00
C ALA A 75 -3.35 14.28 -2.71
N ILE A 76 -2.12 14.60 -3.11
CA ILE A 76 -1.64 15.97 -3.11
C ILE A 76 -2.59 16.78 -4.00
N GLN A 77 -3.35 17.69 -3.40
CA GLN A 77 -4.20 18.59 -4.17
C GLN A 77 -3.32 19.61 -4.88
N LEU A 78 -3.55 19.78 -6.18
CA LEU A 78 -2.94 20.84 -6.96
C LEU A 78 -3.63 22.16 -6.64
N ASP A 79 -2.87 23.25 -6.66
CA ASP A 79 -3.40 24.59 -6.54
C ASP A 79 -4.37 24.90 -7.71
N HIS A 80 -5.13 26.00 -7.59
CA HIS A 80 -6.02 26.53 -8.65
C HIS A 80 -5.35 26.72 -10.03
N ASN A 81 -4.02 26.80 -10.07
CA ASN A 81 -3.22 26.88 -11.31
C ASN A 81 -2.70 25.53 -11.81
N GLY A 82 -3.19 24.40 -11.28
CA GLY A 82 -2.75 23.05 -11.63
C GLY A 82 -1.31 22.73 -11.18
N ARG A 83 -0.78 23.44 -10.18
CA ARG A 83 0.60 23.29 -9.72
C ARG A 83 0.66 22.62 -8.34
N LEU A 84 1.68 21.81 -8.06
CA LEU A 84 1.90 21.17 -6.76
C LEU A 84 1.98 22.18 -5.60
N PRO A 85 1.58 21.86 -4.36
CA PRO A 85 1.71 22.77 -3.21
C PRO A 85 3.15 23.28 -3.02
N LEU A 86 3.30 24.51 -2.51
CA LEU A 86 4.60 25.19 -2.39
C LEU A 86 5.65 24.38 -1.61
N ILE A 87 5.22 23.65 -0.57
CA ILE A 87 6.07 22.76 0.24
C ILE A 87 6.71 21.62 -0.58
N LEU A 88 6.07 21.22 -1.69
CA LEU A 88 6.59 20.21 -2.63
C LEU A 88 7.28 20.84 -3.84
N ARG A 89 7.13 22.16 -4.04
CA ARG A 89 7.87 22.92 -5.08
C ARG A 89 9.26 23.31 -4.64
N GLN A 90 9.52 23.32 -3.33
CA GLN A 90 10.86 23.55 -2.77
C GLN A 90 11.72 22.31 -2.99
N THR A 91 12.11 22.07 -4.24
CA THR A 91 13.34 21.35 -4.50
C THR A 91 14.46 22.36 -4.34
N ASP A 92 15.13 22.37 -3.19
CA ASP A 92 16.51 22.83 -3.15
C ASP A 92 17.25 22.03 -4.22
N VAL A 93 17.59 22.73 -5.30
CA VAL A 93 18.18 22.17 -6.53
C VAL A 93 19.54 21.50 -6.26
N GLU A 94 20.03 21.57 -5.02
CA GLU A 94 21.29 20.99 -4.56
C GLU A 94 21.16 19.54 -4.02
N LYS A 95 19.96 19.04 -3.69
CA LYS A 95 19.81 17.70 -3.06
C LYS A 95 19.32 16.57 -3.97
N ILE A 96 18.99 16.84 -5.24
CA ILE A 96 18.56 15.80 -6.21
C ILE A 96 19.77 14.99 -6.75
N SER A 97 21.00 15.26 -6.28
CA SER A 97 22.19 14.48 -6.64
C SER A 97 22.30 13.11 -5.95
N PHE A 98 21.44 12.78 -4.97
CA PHE A 98 21.72 11.64 -4.08
C PHE A 98 20.93 10.34 -4.35
N SER A 99 19.83 10.33 -5.12
CA SER A 99 19.08 9.08 -5.36
C SER A 99 19.10 8.54 -6.79
N MET A 100 19.56 9.32 -7.78
CA MET A 100 19.64 8.86 -9.18
C MET A 100 20.92 8.09 -9.53
N LYS A 101 21.93 8.09 -8.64
CA LYS A 101 23.18 7.34 -8.85
C LYS A 101 23.10 5.87 -8.42
N MET A 102 22.14 5.46 -7.60
CA MET A 102 22.06 4.05 -7.16
C MET A 102 21.45 3.13 -8.24
N SER A 103 20.64 3.68 -9.16
CA SER A 103 20.01 2.91 -10.23
C SER A 103 20.92 2.67 -11.45
N GLN A 104 22.11 3.28 -11.50
CA GLN A 104 23.10 3.06 -12.57
C GLN A 104 24.16 2.01 -12.22
N TYR A 105 24.29 1.63 -10.94
CA TYR A 105 25.22 0.59 -10.50
C TYR A 105 24.65 -0.84 -10.60
N ILE A 106 23.33 -0.99 -10.63
CA ILE A 106 22.70 -2.33 -10.72
C ILE A 106 22.58 -2.81 -12.17
N THR A 107 22.55 -1.91 -13.16
CA THR A 107 22.42 -2.29 -14.58
C THR A 107 23.75 -2.63 -15.26
N ARG A 108 24.90 -2.39 -14.63
CA ARG A 108 26.22 -2.75 -15.19
C ARG A 108 26.75 -4.09 -14.70
N SER A 109 26.20 -4.66 -13.63
CA SER A 109 26.67 -5.94 -13.07
C SER A 109 25.99 -7.18 -13.66
N SER A 110 24.99 -7.05 -14.54
CA SER A 110 24.31 -8.21 -15.16
C SER A 110 24.72 -8.52 -16.61
N LEU A 111 25.75 -7.85 -17.16
CA LEU A 111 26.28 -8.16 -18.51
C LEU A 111 27.67 -8.81 -18.49
N ALA A 112 28.17 -9.24 -17.32
CA ALA A 112 29.47 -9.87 -17.17
C ALA A 112 29.35 -11.37 -16.78
N CYS A 113 28.44 -12.12 -17.39
CA CYS A 113 28.43 -13.58 -17.31
C CYS A 113 27.83 -14.17 -18.60
N GLN A 114 28.65 -14.25 -19.66
CA GLN A 114 28.53 -15.36 -20.60
C GLN A 114 29.80 -16.21 -20.44
N PRO A 115 29.69 -17.49 -20.02
CA PRO A 115 30.80 -18.42 -20.06
C PRO A 115 31.06 -18.85 -21.51
N GLN A 116 32.33 -18.84 -21.91
CA GLN A 116 32.83 -19.64 -23.04
C GLN A 116 33.06 -21.08 -22.57
#